data_AF-A0A2I0PB61-F1
#
_entry.id   AF-A0A2I0PB61-F1
#
_cell.length_a   1.000
_cell.length_b   1.000
_cell.length_c   1.000
_cell.angle_alpha   90.00
_cell.angle_beta   90.00
_cell.angle_gamma   90.00
#
_symmetry.space_group_name_H-M   'P 1'
#
loop_
_entity.id
_entity.type
_entity.pdbx_description
1 polymer ?
#
loop_
_entity_poly.entity_id
_entity_poly.type
_entity_poly.pdbx_seq_one_letter_code
_entity_poly.pdbx_strand_id
1 'polypeptide(L)'
;MEENQKNLEEKIGKIPVIFKELKETDPDLYRSVMGLDQMIWGDGALSKQTKKIIAIAIAAALRDGHAVRAQMAGAGNLGVSKEEIEEGLRVAFLLAGMPAYVHGKTALEEYLGNRPKK
;
A
#
# COMPACT_ATOMS: atom_id res chain seq x y z
N MET A 1 -11.88 10.22 19.24
CA MET A 1 -12.32 10.04 17.83
C MET A 1 -11.20 10.35 16.84
N GLU A 2 -10.45 11.44 17.02
CA GLU A 2 -9.22 11.74 16.26
C GLU A 2 -8.14 10.65 16.40
N GLU A 3 -8.08 9.99 17.55
CA GLU A 3 -7.11 8.95 17.87
C GLU A 3 -7.24 7.70 16.99
N ASN A 4 -8.47 7.29 16.63
CA ASN A 4 -8.68 6.19 15.67
C ASN A 4 -8.33 6.60 14.23
N GLN A 5 -8.47 7.89 13.90
CA GLN A 5 -8.24 8.40 12.55
C GLN A 5 -6.75 8.58 12.26
N LYS A 6 -5.99 9.15 13.22
CA LYS A 6 -4.52 9.21 13.15
C LYS A 6 -3.89 7.82 13.09
N ASN A 7 -4.36 6.89 13.93
CA ASN A 7 -3.85 5.52 13.99
C ASN A 7 -4.13 4.75 12.69
N LEU A 8 -5.21 5.08 11.99
CA LEU A 8 -5.52 4.53 10.68
C LEU A 8 -4.68 5.20 9.58
N GLU A 9 -4.57 6.53 9.54
CA GLU A 9 -3.73 7.26 8.57
C GLU A 9 -2.23 6.87 8.67
N GLU A 10 -1.73 6.56 9.86
CA GLU A 10 -0.37 6.04 10.09
C GLU A 10 -0.16 4.63 9.56
N LYS A 11 -1.20 3.78 9.59
CA LYS A 11 -1.15 2.36 9.19
C LYS A 11 -1.36 2.15 7.70
N ILE A 12 -2.26 2.92 7.09
CA ILE A 12 -2.68 2.72 5.68
C ILE A 12 -2.39 3.90 4.75
N GLY A 13 -1.79 4.99 5.26
CA GLY A 13 -1.61 6.23 4.51
C GLY A 13 -2.86 7.12 4.54
N LYS A 14 -2.89 8.18 3.71
CA LYS A 14 -4.02 9.13 3.70
C LYS A 14 -5.32 8.42 3.36
N ILE A 15 -6.28 8.46 4.28
CA ILE A 15 -7.66 7.98 4.05
C ILE A 15 -8.27 8.83 2.93
N PRO A 16 -8.73 8.23 1.81
CA PRO A 16 -9.40 8.97 0.75
C PRO A 16 -10.60 9.75 1.30
N VAL A 17 -10.77 10.99 0.85
CA VAL A 17 -11.81 11.93 1.35
C VAL A 17 -13.21 11.30 1.33
N ILE A 18 -13.49 10.47 0.32
CA ILE A 18 -14.76 9.78 0.17
C ILE A 18 -15.12 8.90 1.39
N PHE A 19 -14.13 8.32 2.08
CA PHE A 19 -14.37 7.52 3.29
C PHE A 19 -14.73 8.35 4.52
N LYS A 20 -14.35 9.64 4.55
CA LYS A 20 -14.73 10.55 5.64
C LYS A 20 -16.21 10.91 5.53
N GLU A 21 -16.69 11.17 4.31
CA GLU A 21 -18.10 11.48 4.03
C GLU A 21 -19.02 10.25 4.09
N LEU A 22 -18.52 9.08 3.69
CA LEU A 22 -19.26 7.81 3.72
C LEU A 22 -19.77 7.45 5.12
N LYS A 23 -19.00 7.77 6.18
CA LYS A 23 -19.43 7.48 7.55
C LYS A 23 -20.72 8.20 7.95
N GLU A 24 -20.97 9.37 7.37
CA GLU A 24 -22.14 10.20 7.67
C GLU A 24 -23.28 9.95 6.68
N THR A 25 -22.95 9.74 5.41
CA THR A 25 -23.93 9.59 4.32
C THR A 25 -24.45 8.16 4.14
N ASP A 26 -23.61 7.14 4.39
CA ASP A 26 -23.97 5.72 4.33
C ASP A 26 -23.13 4.88 5.32
N PRO A 27 -23.54 4.84 6.61
CA PRO A 27 -22.81 4.14 7.66
C PRO A 27 -22.68 2.62 7.44
N ASP A 28 -23.61 2.00 6.71
CA ASP A 28 -23.61 0.56 6.46
C ASP A 28 -22.57 0.20 5.40
N LEU A 29 -22.51 0.99 4.33
CA LEU A 29 -21.45 0.85 3.32
C LEU A 29 -20.07 1.15 3.94
N TYR A 30 -19.96 2.19 4.77
CA TYR A 30 -18.70 2.48 5.49
C TYR A 30 -18.23 1.30 6.33
N ARG A 31 -19.10 0.71 7.15
CA ARG A 31 -18.77 -0.47 7.97
C ARG A 31 -18.35 -1.66 7.12
N SER A 32 -19.03 -1.89 6.01
CA SER A 32 -18.74 -2.99 5.10
C SER A 32 -17.36 -2.85 4.46
N VAL A 33 -17.01 -1.65 3.95
CA VAL A 33 -15.71 -1.43 3.32
C VAL A 33 -14.57 -1.49 4.34
N MET A 34 -14.74 -0.90 5.52
CA MET A 34 -13.71 -0.97 6.57
C MET A 34 -13.52 -2.39 7.10
N GLY A 35 -14.61 -3.17 7.21
CA GLY A 35 -14.52 -4.58 7.57
C GLY A 35 -13.73 -5.40 6.54
N LEU A 36 -13.97 -5.14 5.25
CA LEU A 36 -13.23 -5.78 4.15
C LEU A 36 -11.75 -5.40 4.19
N ASP A 37 -11.42 -4.12 4.38
CA ASP A 37 -10.03 -3.65 4.47
C ASP A 37 -9.28 -4.36 5.60
N GLN A 38 -9.87 -4.41 6.81
CA GLN A 38 -9.27 -5.10 7.96
C GLN A 38 -9.09 -6.60 7.71
N MET A 39 -10.05 -7.26 7.07
CA MET A 39 -9.95 -8.68 6.74
C MET A 39 -8.80 -8.96 5.76
N ILE A 40 -8.66 -8.13 4.71
CA ILE A 40 -7.63 -8.30 3.69
C ILE A 40 -6.24 -8.08 4.30
N TRP A 41 -6.06 -7.01 5.07
CA TRP A 41 -4.75 -6.64 5.64
C TRP A 41 -4.43 -7.32 6.96
N GLY A 42 -5.24 -8.25 7.47
CA GLY A 42 -4.86 -9.09 8.61
C GLY A 42 -3.69 -10.03 8.28
N ASP A 43 -2.95 -10.52 9.29
CA ASP A 43 -2.03 -11.65 9.08
C ASP A 43 -2.84 -12.95 8.88
N GLY A 44 -2.29 -13.88 8.09
CA GLY A 44 -2.89 -15.19 7.86
C GLY A 44 -1.85 -16.14 7.23
N ALA A 45 -2.23 -16.91 6.22
CA ALA A 45 -1.28 -17.72 5.44
C ALA A 45 -0.19 -16.86 4.75
N LEU A 46 -0.51 -15.59 4.46
CA LEU A 46 0.45 -14.57 4.06
C LEU A 46 0.52 -13.50 5.15
N SER A 47 1.72 -13.05 5.46
CA SER A 47 1.93 -11.93 6.39
C SER A 47 1.46 -10.61 5.77
N LYS A 48 1.23 -9.61 6.62
CA LYS A 48 0.94 -8.23 6.19
C LYS A 48 2.02 -7.67 5.25
N GLN A 49 3.29 -7.98 5.54
CA GLN A 49 4.43 -7.57 4.72
C GLN A 49 4.34 -8.17 3.32
N THR A 50 4.11 -9.48 3.21
CA THR A 50 3.96 -10.15 1.92
C THR A 50 2.80 -9.58 1.12
N LYS A 51 1.64 -9.36 1.77
CA LYS A 51 0.47 -8.73 1.12
C LYS A 51 0.77 -7.32 0.63
N LYS A 52 1.55 -6.53 1.39
CA LYS A 52 1.96 -5.18 1.01
C LYS A 52 2.83 -5.20 -0.25
N ILE A 53 3.78 -6.12 -0.36
CA ILE A 53 4.62 -6.29 -1.56
C ILE A 53 3.76 -6.66 -2.78
N ILE A 54 2.81 -7.60 -2.62
CA ILE A 54 1.87 -7.97 -3.68
C ILE A 54 1.07 -6.76 -4.17
N ALA A 55 0.53 -5.96 -3.25
CA ALA A 55 -0.24 -4.77 -3.60
C ALA A 55 0.60 -3.72 -4.36
N ILE A 56 1.86 -3.51 -3.95
CA ILE A 56 2.80 -2.63 -4.67
C ILE A 56 3.05 -3.16 -6.09
N ALA A 57 3.30 -4.47 -6.23
CA ALA A 57 3.55 -5.10 -7.53
C ALA A 57 2.34 -5.01 -8.47
N ILE A 58 1.11 -5.22 -7.96
CA ILE A 58 -0.13 -5.07 -8.74
C ILE A 58 -0.29 -3.62 -9.20
N ALA A 59 -0.15 -2.64 -8.30
CA ALA A 59 -0.27 -1.23 -8.65
C ALA A 59 0.78 -0.81 -9.70
N ALA A 60 2.01 -1.33 -9.58
CA ALA A 60 3.08 -1.08 -10.54
C ALA A 60 2.78 -1.70 -11.90
N ALA A 61 2.29 -2.94 -11.94
CA ALA A 61 1.86 -3.63 -13.17
C ALA A 61 0.76 -2.87 -13.92
N LEU A 62 -0.15 -2.22 -13.18
CA LEU A 62 -1.21 -1.37 -13.74
C LEU A 62 -0.72 0.01 -14.19
N ARG A 63 0.52 0.39 -13.90
CA ARG A 63 1.12 1.72 -14.16
C ARG A 63 0.35 2.87 -13.50
N ASP A 64 -0.39 2.58 -12.43
CA ASP A 64 -1.12 3.58 -11.68
C ASP A 64 -0.20 4.23 -10.65
N GLY A 65 0.42 5.36 -11.02
CA GLY A 65 1.34 6.08 -10.14
C GLY A 65 0.70 6.54 -8.82
N HIS A 66 -0.61 6.81 -8.80
CA HIS A 66 -1.30 7.16 -7.56
C HIS A 66 -1.41 5.95 -6.64
N ALA A 67 -1.89 4.83 -7.17
CA ALA A 67 -2.01 3.58 -6.42
C ALA A 67 -0.65 3.05 -5.94
N VAL A 68 0.40 3.14 -6.77
CA VAL A 68 1.75 2.73 -6.38
C VAL A 68 2.22 3.53 -5.17
N ARG A 69 2.10 4.86 -5.20
CA ARG A 69 2.48 5.71 -4.06
C ARG A 69 1.64 5.42 -2.82
N ALA A 70 0.33 5.19 -2.99
CA ALA A 70 -0.55 4.83 -1.88
C ALA A 70 -0.16 3.49 -1.22
N GLN A 71 0.21 2.47 -2.02
CA GLN A 71 0.67 1.20 -1.47
C GLN A 71 2.10 1.24 -0.94
N MET A 72 2.96 2.08 -1.51
CA MET A 72 4.32 2.31 -1.01
C MET A 72 4.30 2.99 0.36
N ALA A 73 3.32 3.88 0.58
CA ALA A 73 3.13 4.55 1.86
C ALA A 73 2.86 3.53 2.99
N GLY A 74 3.57 3.68 4.10
CA GLY A 74 3.45 2.82 5.26
C GLY A 74 4.12 1.45 5.11
N ALA A 75 4.69 1.09 3.95
CA ALA A 75 5.39 -0.19 3.77
C ALA A 75 6.56 -0.36 4.75
N GLY A 76 7.34 0.72 4.95
CA GLY A 76 8.42 0.72 5.95
C GLY A 76 7.91 0.61 7.40
N ASN A 77 6.74 1.15 7.70
CA ASN A 77 6.12 1.03 9.03
C ASN A 77 5.66 -0.40 9.32
N LEU A 78 5.30 -1.16 8.27
CA LEU A 78 5.01 -2.60 8.35
C LEU A 78 6.28 -3.46 8.45
N GLY A 79 7.47 -2.86 8.37
CA GLY A 79 8.75 -3.57 8.42
C GLY A 79 9.19 -4.16 7.07
N VAL A 80 8.56 -3.76 5.95
CA VAL A 80 8.99 -4.17 4.62
C VAL A 80 10.27 -3.42 4.24
N SER A 81 11.29 -4.16 3.84
CA SER A 81 12.58 -3.63 3.39
C SER A 81 12.53 -3.13 1.95
N LYS A 82 13.52 -2.31 1.57
CA LYS A 82 13.69 -1.84 0.19
C LYS A 82 13.98 -3.02 -0.75
N GLU A 83 14.74 -3.99 -0.27
CA GLU A 83 15.14 -5.20 -1.00
C GLU A 83 13.93 -6.07 -1.32
N GLU A 84 13.03 -6.30 -0.37
CA GLU A 84 11.79 -7.06 -0.60
C GLU A 84 10.88 -6.39 -1.63
N ILE A 85 10.77 -5.06 -1.59
CA ILE A 85 10.00 -4.31 -2.59
C ILE A 85 10.64 -4.43 -3.98
N GLU A 86 11.96 -4.31 -4.06
CA GLU A 86 12.71 -4.45 -5.31
C GLU A 86 12.52 -5.84 -5.93
N GLU A 87 12.53 -6.92 -5.14
CA GLU A 87 12.25 -8.27 -5.62
C GLU A 87 10.82 -8.39 -6.17
N GLY A 88 9.83 -7.81 -5.48
CA GLY A 88 8.46 -7.74 -5.99
C GLY A 88 8.35 -6.97 -7.32
N LEU A 89 9.08 -5.86 -7.46
CA LEU A 89 9.12 -5.10 -8.71
C LEU A 89 9.79 -5.85 -9.86
N ARG A 90 10.79 -6.71 -9.58
CA ARG A 90 11.38 -7.59 -10.61
C ARG A 90 10.40 -8.65 -11.11
N VAL A 91 9.50 -9.15 -10.25
CA VAL A 91 8.40 -10.02 -10.69
C VAL A 91 7.44 -9.24 -11.60
N ALA A 92 7.07 -8.02 -11.22
CA ALA A 92 6.24 -7.15 -12.05
C ALA A 92 6.92 -6.82 -13.39
N PHE A 93 8.24 -6.59 -13.40
CA PHE A 93 9.04 -6.42 -14.62
C PHE A 93 8.89 -7.62 -15.56
N LEU A 94 9.09 -8.83 -15.04
CA LEU A 94 9.05 -10.06 -15.83
C LEU A 94 7.68 -10.28 -16.47
N LEU A 95 6.59 -9.99 -15.74
CA LEU A 95 5.23 -10.32 -16.16
C LEU A 95 4.48 -9.18 -16.86
N ALA A 96 4.83 -7.91 -16.58
CA ALA A 96 4.17 -6.71 -17.11
C ALA A 96 5.11 -5.77 -17.89
N GLY A 97 6.40 -6.11 -18.00
CA GLY A 97 7.41 -5.40 -18.78
C GLY A 97 8.06 -4.21 -18.05
N MET A 98 9.01 -3.57 -18.74
CA MET A 98 9.81 -2.44 -18.20
C MET A 98 8.98 -1.26 -17.65
N PRO A 99 7.86 -0.83 -18.28
CA PRO A 99 7.08 0.29 -17.75
C PRO A 99 6.57 0.08 -16.32
N ALA A 100 6.13 -1.14 -15.98
CA ALA A 100 5.66 -1.44 -14.62
C ALA A 100 6.77 -1.24 -13.59
N TYR A 101 7.96 -1.77 -13.90
CA TYR A 101 9.15 -1.63 -13.07
C TYR A 101 9.53 -0.16 -12.86
N VAL A 102 9.56 0.64 -13.93
CA VAL A 102 9.93 2.07 -13.85
C VAL A 102 8.97 2.83 -12.93
N HIS A 103 7.65 2.66 -13.11
CA HIS A 103 6.66 3.32 -12.26
C HIS A 103 6.81 2.94 -10.78
N GLY A 104 7.04 1.66 -10.50
CA GLY A 104 7.31 1.18 -9.15
C GLY A 104 8.61 1.74 -8.56
N LYS A 105 9.68 1.75 -9.36
CA LYS A 105 11.01 2.20 -8.95
C LYS A 105 11.05 3.68 -8.60
N THR A 106 10.44 4.53 -9.44
CA THR A 106 10.35 5.97 -9.17
C THR A 106 9.66 6.24 -7.84
N ALA A 107 8.54 5.57 -7.56
CA ALA A 107 7.84 5.73 -6.29
C ALA A 107 8.65 5.20 -5.09
N LEU A 108 9.41 4.11 -5.27
CA LEU A 108 10.28 3.55 -4.24
C LEU A 108 11.39 4.55 -3.86
N GLU A 109 12.01 5.17 -4.86
CA GLU A 109 13.06 6.18 -4.70
C GLU A 109 12.53 7.44 -4.01
N GLU A 110 11.35 7.93 -4.41
CA GLU A 110 10.66 9.05 -3.75
C GLU A 110 10.36 8.77 -2.28
N TYR A 111 9.90 7.56 -1.94
CA TYR A 111 9.41 7.25 -0.60
C TYR A 111 10.51 6.84 0.38
N LEU A 112 11.45 5.99 -0.04
CA LEU A 112 12.49 5.46 0.83
C LEU A 112 13.85 6.14 0.67
N GLY A 113 14.11 6.88 -0.42
CA GLY A 113 15.39 7.52 -0.67
C GLY A 113 16.62 6.61 -0.47
N ASN A 114 17.75 7.20 -0.10
CA ASN A 114 18.99 6.51 0.31
C ASN A 114 19.00 6.18 1.82
N ARG A 115 17.91 5.64 2.39
CA ARG A 115 17.94 5.17 3.78
C ARG A 115 18.99 4.06 3.93
N PRO A 116 19.86 4.10 4.96
CA PRO A 116 20.88 3.08 5.16
C PRO A 116 20.23 1.71 5.38
N LYS A 117 20.86 0.66 4.85
CA LYS A 117 20.48 -0.73 5.09
C LYS A 117 20.53 -1.00 6.60
N LYS A 118 19.49 -1.66 7.10
CA LYS A 118 19.45 -2.19 8.47
C LYS A 118 20.52 -3.26 8.67
#